data_AF-A0A7X2PEW4-F1
#
_entry.id   AF-A0A7X2PEW4-F1
#
_cell.length_a   1.000
_cell.length_b   1.000
_cell.length_c   1.000
_cell.angle_alpha   90.00
_cell.angle_beta   90.00
_cell.angle_gamma   90.00
#
_symmetry.space_group_name_H-M   'P 1'
#
loop_
_entity.id
_entity.type
_entity.pdbx_description
1 polymer ?
#
loop_
_entity_poly.entity_id
_entity_poly.type
_entity_poly.pdbx_seq_one_letter_code
_entity_poly.pdbx_strand_id
1 'polypeptide(L)'
;MKNKFRGFSFGALLLAMSIPSDRLLSQTLPAPTVDRVGFPAGYQTTFRKLLTVDRPDNGQIRVIWANAVAAATNWWEPYPYGSVILFESYTSKRDASGGFLLDENGRFVPDVLGTIFVKRKEPGFGAAYQTIRNGEWEYTAYRVDGSTQTAPAASGACAACHLQVGSPGDWTFRRRSFAGAATGAAPQATMIQYAFVPGNLTVKKGTLVTWYNNDEVEHQIFSPVTGFFSPVMGQGVSFAQKFDQVGEFDVRCSLHAGMRSKVTVTE
;
A
#
# COMPACT_ATOMS: atom_id res chain seq x y z
N MET A 1 -39.30 41.28 -57.95
CA MET A 1 -39.12 40.31 -59.05
C MET A 1 -38.62 38.99 -58.47
N LYS A 2 -39.19 37.89 -58.95
CA LYS A 2 -39.01 36.50 -58.49
C LYS A 2 -37.56 36.05 -58.73
N ASN A 3 -36.98 35.23 -57.84
CA ASN A 3 -36.30 34.02 -58.30
C ASN A 3 -36.17 32.95 -57.21
N LYS A 4 -36.62 31.75 -57.59
CA LYS A 4 -36.59 30.48 -56.87
C LYS A 4 -35.19 29.89 -56.94
N PHE A 5 -34.72 29.24 -55.87
CA PHE A 5 -33.89 28.03 -56.04
C PHE A 5 -34.30 26.97 -55.02
N ARG A 6 -34.56 25.78 -55.57
CA ARG A 6 -35.03 24.56 -54.90
C ARG A 6 -33.82 23.80 -54.33
N GLY A 7 -34.07 23.05 -53.28
CA GLY A 7 -33.06 22.34 -52.49
C GLY A 7 -32.47 21.09 -53.14
N PHE A 8 -31.46 20.57 -52.45
CA PHE A 8 -31.06 19.17 -52.49
C PHE A 8 -30.78 18.72 -51.06
N SER A 9 -31.50 17.68 -50.63
CA SER A 9 -31.38 17.04 -49.33
C SER A 9 -30.39 15.89 -49.47
N PHE A 10 -29.29 15.89 -48.70
CA PHE A 10 -28.42 14.73 -48.53
C PHE A 10 -28.83 14.06 -47.22
N GLY A 11 -29.59 12.97 -47.32
CA GLY A 11 -29.87 12.07 -46.20
C GLY A 11 -28.64 11.21 -45.91
N ALA A 12 -28.02 11.41 -44.74
CA ALA A 12 -27.00 10.52 -44.22
C ALA A 12 -27.67 9.24 -43.68
N LEU A 13 -27.38 8.09 -44.29
CA LEU A 13 -27.77 6.79 -43.77
C LEU A 13 -26.63 6.26 -42.89
N LEU A 14 -26.69 6.57 -41.59
CA LEU A 14 -25.83 5.95 -40.58
C LEU A 14 -26.44 4.59 -40.22
N LEU A 15 -25.87 3.51 -40.77
CA LEU A 15 -26.14 2.16 -40.30
C LEU A 15 -25.52 2.02 -38.89
N ALA A 16 -26.36 2.08 -37.86
CA ALA A 16 -25.94 1.73 -36.51
C ALA A 16 -25.74 0.20 -36.44
N MET A 17 -24.50 -0.25 -36.61
CA MET A 17 -24.11 -1.62 -36.25
C MET A 17 -24.15 -1.72 -34.72
N SER A 18 -25.24 -2.26 -34.18
CA SER A 18 -25.35 -2.67 -32.78
C SER A 18 -24.40 -3.84 -32.54
N ILE A 19 -23.22 -3.55 -32.00
CA ILE A 19 -22.30 -4.58 -31.51
C ILE A 19 -22.91 -5.16 -30.23
N PRO A 20 -23.19 -6.48 -30.14
CA PRO A 20 -23.63 -7.08 -28.90
C PRO A 20 -22.53 -6.95 -27.84
N SER A 21 -22.89 -6.46 -26.65
CA SER A 21 -21.98 -6.13 -25.54
C SER A 21 -21.28 -7.34 -24.89
N ASP A 22 -21.44 -8.55 -25.41
CA ASP A 22 -21.03 -9.80 -24.77
C ASP A 22 -19.72 -10.41 -25.33
N ARG A 23 -18.83 -9.60 -25.92
CA ARG A 23 -17.46 -10.04 -26.25
C ARG A 23 -16.39 -9.01 -25.90
N LEU A 24 -16.33 -8.61 -24.63
CA LEU A 24 -15.05 -8.25 -24.01
C LEU A 24 -14.48 -9.52 -23.38
N LEU A 25 -13.88 -10.38 -24.21
CA LEU A 25 -13.01 -11.44 -23.72
C LEU A 25 -11.96 -10.77 -22.83
N SER A 26 -11.89 -11.19 -21.56
CA SER A 26 -10.83 -10.84 -20.60
C SER A 26 -9.48 -10.98 -21.29
N GLN A 27 -8.93 -9.87 -21.78
CA GLN A 27 -7.66 -9.88 -22.49
C GLN A 27 -6.58 -10.21 -21.46
N THR A 28 -5.98 -11.40 -21.57
CA THR A 28 -4.90 -11.81 -20.67
C THR A 28 -3.77 -10.82 -20.79
N LEU A 29 -3.46 -10.11 -19.70
CA LEU A 29 -2.38 -9.12 -19.68
C LEU A 29 -1.04 -9.82 -19.96
N PRO A 30 -0.13 -9.21 -20.74
CA PRO A 30 1.16 -9.80 -21.06
C PRO A 30 1.94 -10.02 -19.76
N ALA A 31 2.57 -11.19 -19.60
CA ALA A 31 3.28 -11.58 -18.38
C ALA A 31 4.30 -12.71 -18.65
N PRO A 32 5.30 -12.90 -17.77
CA PRO A 32 6.23 -14.03 -17.85
C PRO A 32 5.50 -15.38 -17.73
N THR A 33 6.00 -16.42 -18.39
CA THR A 33 5.46 -17.79 -18.25
C THR A 33 6.21 -18.65 -17.25
N VAL A 34 7.42 -18.23 -16.88
CA VAL A 34 8.31 -18.94 -15.94
C VAL A 34 8.42 -18.13 -14.66
N ASP A 35 8.43 -18.83 -13.52
CA ASP A 35 8.66 -18.19 -12.24
C ASP A 35 10.15 -17.91 -12.04
N ARG A 36 10.52 -16.64 -12.18
CA ARG A 36 11.86 -16.14 -11.88
C ARG A 36 11.92 -15.39 -10.55
N VAL A 37 10.76 -15.14 -9.93
CA VAL A 37 10.66 -14.45 -8.64
C VAL A 37 11.14 -15.40 -7.54
N GLY A 38 10.61 -16.62 -7.54
CA GLY A 38 10.90 -17.66 -6.57
C GLY A 38 10.22 -17.45 -5.22
N PHE A 39 9.83 -18.55 -4.57
CA PHE A 39 9.30 -18.50 -3.22
C PHE A 39 10.42 -18.14 -2.23
N PRO A 40 10.24 -17.10 -1.38
CA PRO A 40 11.29 -16.60 -0.51
C PRO A 40 11.39 -17.42 0.78
N ALA A 41 11.77 -18.69 0.71
CA ALA A 41 11.84 -19.56 1.89
C ALA A 41 12.68 -18.96 3.03
N GLY A 42 12.17 -19.02 4.27
CA GLY A 42 12.86 -18.48 5.45
C GLY A 42 12.85 -16.95 5.58
N TYR A 43 12.05 -16.23 4.78
CA TYR A 43 11.99 -14.77 4.86
C TYR A 43 11.62 -14.24 6.24
N GLN A 44 10.78 -14.94 7.02
CA GLN A 44 10.37 -14.42 8.33
C GLN A 44 11.55 -14.24 9.31
N THR A 45 12.67 -14.94 9.10
CA THR A 45 13.88 -14.81 9.92
C THR A 45 15.01 -14.06 9.23
N THR A 46 14.98 -13.99 7.89
CA THR A 46 16.07 -13.40 7.09
C THR A 46 15.72 -12.02 6.52
N PHE A 47 14.45 -11.65 6.48
CA PHE A 47 13.97 -10.37 5.96
C PHE A 47 13.61 -9.46 7.12
N ARG A 48 13.70 -8.15 6.89
CA ARG A 48 13.23 -7.14 7.83
C ARG A 48 11.76 -6.86 7.58
N LYS A 49 10.94 -6.93 8.63
CA LYS A 49 9.57 -6.43 8.60
C LYS A 49 9.59 -4.91 8.44
N LEU A 50 8.97 -4.40 7.38
CA LEU A 50 8.95 -2.97 7.06
C LEU A 50 7.71 -2.26 7.60
N LEU A 51 6.56 -2.93 7.58
CA LEU A 51 5.27 -2.33 7.92
C LEU A 51 4.22 -3.42 8.13
N THR A 52 3.29 -3.18 9.07
CA THR A 52 2.01 -3.87 9.14
C THR A 52 0.89 -2.90 8.78
N VAL A 53 -0.02 -3.30 7.89
CA VAL A 53 -1.15 -2.51 7.39
C VAL A 53 -2.44 -3.28 7.60
N ASP A 54 -3.33 -2.75 8.42
CA ASP A 54 -4.68 -3.26 8.55
C ASP A 54 -5.53 -2.74 7.38
N ARG A 55 -6.40 -3.59 6.82
CA ARG A 55 -7.23 -3.34 5.63
C ARG A 55 -8.71 -3.55 5.95
N PRO A 56 -9.39 -2.57 6.54
CA PRO A 56 -10.76 -2.79 7.03
C PRO A 56 -11.80 -2.70 5.94
N ASP A 57 -11.40 -2.18 4.78
CA ASP A 57 -12.15 -2.32 3.54
C ASP A 57 -12.44 -3.79 3.21
N ASN A 58 -11.57 -4.72 3.62
CA ASN A 58 -11.72 -6.15 3.33
C ASN A 58 -11.42 -7.10 4.49
N GLY A 59 -11.16 -6.58 5.70
CA GLY A 59 -10.88 -7.38 6.89
C GLY A 59 -9.57 -8.16 6.85
N GLN A 60 -8.55 -7.63 6.17
CA GLN A 60 -7.23 -8.26 6.09
C GLN A 60 -6.17 -7.52 6.90
N ILE A 61 -5.09 -8.22 7.21
CA ILE A 61 -3.85 -7.62 7.71
C ILE A 61 -2.76 -7.93 6.70
N ARG A 62 -1.98 -6.92 6.32
CA ARG A 62 -0.84 -7.08 5.41
C ARG A 62 0.45 -6.79 6.14
N VAL A 63 1.38 -7.73 6.09
CA VAL A 63 2.71 -7.56 6.68
C VAL A 63 3.73 -7.50 5.56
N ILE A 64 4.37 -6.35 5.39
CA ILE A 64 5.34 -6.08 4.33
C ILE A 64 6.73 -6.41 4.86
N TRP A 65 7.47 -7.21 4.10
CA TRP A 65 8.83 -7.63 4.38
C TRP A 65 9.76 -7.28 3.22
N ALA A 66 11.04 -7.07 3.52
CA ALA A 66 12.06 -6.86 2.52
C ALA A 66 13.37 -7.54 2.92
N ASN A 67 14.08 -8.10 1.93
CA ASN A 67 15.42 -8.62 2.17
C ASN A 67 16.39 -7.49 2.55
N ALA A 68 17.58 -7.83 3.06
CA ALA A 68 18.54 -6.86 3.57
C ALA A 68 18.84 -5.71 2.58
N VAL A 69 19.01 -6.03 1.29
CA VAL A 69 19.29 -5.04 0.24
C VAL A 69 18.12 -4.06 0.06
N ALA A 70 16.90 -4.57 -0.09
CA ALA A 70 15.73 -3.72 -0.25
C ALA A 70 15.41 -2.93 1.02
N ALA A 71 15.59 -3.53 2.19
CA ALA A 71 15.31 -2.89 3.48
C ALA A 71 16.28 -1.73 3.81
N ALA A 72 17.50 -1.76 3.27
CA ALA A 72 18.50 -0.72 3.44
C ALA A 72 18.35 0.45 2.43
N THR A 73 17.47 0.32 1.43
CA THR A 73 17.32 1.32 0.37
C THR A 73 16.59 2.57 0.88
N ASN A 74 17.14 3.76 0.65
CA ASN A 74 16.48 5.01 1.01
C ASN A 74 15.21 5.25 0.19
N TRP A 75 14.27 6.01 0.73
CA TRP A 75 12.94 6.17 0.11
C TRP A 75 12.95 6.90 -1.24
N TRP A 76 13.98 7.71 -1.52
CA TRP A 76 14.18 8.45 -2.78
C TRP A 76 15.05 7.71 -3.81
N GLU A 77 15.69 6.61 -3.42
CA GLU A 77 16.56 5.83 -4.30
C GLU A 77 15.78 4.69 -4.96
N PRO A 78 16.06 4.36 -6.23
CA PRO A 78 15.54 3.13 -6.81
C PRO A 78 16.08 1.92 -6.05
N TYR A 79 15.27 0.86 -5.93
CA TYR A 79 15.73 -0.38 -5.32
C TYR A 79 16.88 -0.99 -6.14
N PRO A 80 17.96 -1.46 -5.51
CA PRO A 80 19.03 -2.18 -6.19
C PRO A 80 18.55 -3.52 -6.78
N TYR A 81 19.30 -4.06 -7.74
CA TYR A 81 19.11 -5.46 -8.17
C TYR A 81 19.37 -6.43 -7.01
N GLY A 82 18.71 -7.58 -7.04
CA GLY A 82 18.63 -8.50 -5.89
C GLY A 82 17.60 -8.10 -4.84
N SER A 83 16.88 -6.98 -5.02
CA SER A 83 15.80 -6.58 -4.10
C SER A 83 14.63 -7.55 -4.17
N VAL A 84 14.23 -8.06 -3.00
CA VAL A 84 13.00 -8.84 -2.82
C VAL A 84 12.13 -8.14 -1.79
N ILE A 85 10.92 -7.80 -2.21
CA ILE A 85 9.89 -7.21 -1.35
C ILE A 85 8.68 -8.11 -1.44
N LEU A 86 8.09 -8.43 -0.30
CA LEU A 86 6.89 -9.23 -0.26
C LEU A 86 5.89 -8.63 0.74
N PHE A 87 4.64 -9.02 0.61
CA PHE A 87 3.71 -8.91 1.72
C PHE A 87 2.93 -10.19 1.94
N GLU A 88 2.79 -10.54 3.21
CA GLU A 88 1.84 -11.52 3.70
C GLU A 88 0.45 -10.90 3.76
N SER A 89 -0.58 -11.68 3.43
CA SER A 89 -1.97 -11.30 3.63
C SER A 89 -2.65 -12.28 4.57
N TYR A 90 -3.05 -11.80 5.75
CA TYR A 90 -3.78 -12.55 6.75
C TYR A 90 -5.26 -12.19 6.73
N THR A 91 -6.11 -13.14 7.10
CA THR A 91 -7.46 -12.83 7.62
C THR A 91 -7.36 -12.27 9.03
N SER A 92 -8.37 -11.50 9.44
CA SER A 92 -8.52 -11.01 10.82
C SER A 92 -9.43 -11.92 11.63
N LYS A 93 -9.10 -12.14 12.91
CA LYS A 93 -9.96 -12.87 13.84
C LYS A 93 -11.29 -12.13 14.04
N ARG A 94 -12.33 -12.92 14.31
CA ARG A 94 -13.68 -12.42 14.58
C ARG A 94 -14.17 -12.84 15.95
N ASP A 95 -15.01 -12.02 16.56
CA ASP A 95 -15.74 -12.35 17.78
C ASP A 95 -16.97 -13.23 17.48
N ALA A 96 -17.67 -13.65 18.53
CA ALA A 96 -18.87 -14.47 18.41
C ALA A 96 -20.04 -13.80 17.68
N SER A 97 -20.03 -12.46 17.57
CA SER A 97 -21.03 -11.68 16.82
C SER A 97 -20.63 -11.47 15.35
N GLY A 98 -19.44 -11.92 14.95
CA GLY A 98 -18.89 -11.73 13.60
C GLY A 98 -18.15 -10.41 13.42
N GLY A 99 -18.03 -9.58 14.47
CA GLY A 99 -17.21 -8.37 14.48
C GLY A 99 -15.72 -8.69 14.45
N PHE A 100 -14.88 -7.77 13.98
CA PHE A 100 -13.42 -7.96 14.01
C PHE A 100 -12.88 -7.81 15.43
N LEU A 101 -12.06 -8.76 15.87
CA LEU A 101 -11.32 -8.62 17.12
C LEU A 101 -10.20 -7.62 16.95
N LEU A 102 -10.15 -6.66 17.88
CA LEU A 102 -9.09 -5.67 17.98
C LEU A 102 -8.18 -6.03 19.16
N ASP A 103 -6.88 -5.77 19.02
CA ASP A 103 -5.93 -5.80 20.14
C ASP A 103 -6.08 -4.55 21.02
N GLU A 104 -5.30 -4.48 22.10
CA GLU A 104 -5.28 -3.33 23.03
C GLU A 104 -4.93 -1.99 22.37
N ASN A 105 -4.31 -2.03 21.18
CA ASN A 105 -3.93 -0.86 20.40
C ASN A 105 -4.96 -0.54 19.29
N GLY A 106 -6.11 -1.23 19.26
CA GLY A 106 -7.15 -1.05 18.25
C GLY A 106 -6.80 -1.61 16.86
N ARG A 107 -5.80 -2.51 16.77
CA ARG A 107 -5.39 -3.17 15.52
C ARG A 107 -6.14 -4.48 15.31
N PHE A 108 -6.32 -4.91 14.08
CA PHE A 108 -6.84 -6.24 13.82
C PHE A 108 -5.91 -7.33 14.37
N VAL A 109 -6.51 -8.36 14.97
CA VAL A 109 -5.75 -9.54 15.40
C VAL A 109 -5.64 -10.53 14.23
N PRO A 110 -4.43 -10.95 13.82
CA PRO A 110 -4.26 -11.90 12.72
C PRO A 110 -4.79 -13.29 13.05
N ASP A 111 -5.38 -13.94 12.05
CA ASP A 111 -5.93 -15.29 12.13
C ASP A 111 -5.15 -16.27 11.23
N VAL A 112 -5.46 -16.32 9.93
CA VAL A 112 -4.85 -17.27 8.99
C VAL A 112 -4.01 -16.52 7.95
N LEU A 113 -2.74 -16.92 7.79
CA LEU A 113 -1.91 -16.48 6.65
C LEU A 113 -2.41 -17.15 5.37
N GLY A 114 -2.94 -16.35 4.44
CA GLY A 114 -3.50 -16.85 3.19
C GLY A 114 -2.51 -16.84 2.02
N THR A 115 -1.89 -15.69 1.75
CA THR A 115 -1.11 -15.51 0.52
C THR A 115 0.11 -14.64 0.76
N ILE A 116 1.21 -14.99 0.10
CA ILE A 116 2.49 -14.30 0.12
C ILE A 116 2.71 -13.73 -1.28
N PHE A 117 2.55 -12.41 -1.42
CA PHE A 117 2.74 -11.71 -2.68
C PHE A 117 4.18 -11.21 -2.74
N VAL A 118 4.92 -11.59 -3.78
CA VAL A 118 6.36 -11.33 -3.87
C VAL A 118 6.64 -10.57 -5.15
N LYS A 119 7.48 -9.54 -5.03
CA LYS A 119 8.12 -8.90 -6.17
C LYS A 119 9.64 -8.94 -6.04
N ARG A 120 10.32 -9.19 -7.16
CA ARG A 120 11.78 -9.27 -7.23
C ARG A 120 12.32 -8.41 -8.36
N LYS A 121 13.45 -7.74 -8.11
CA LYS A 121 14.15 -6.91 -9.10
C LYS A 121 15.46 -7.54 -9.52
N GLU A 122 15.61 -7.79 -10.82
CA GLU A 122 16.84 -8.33 -11.40
C GLU A 122 17.04 -7.83 -12.83
N PRO A 123 18.27 -7.82 -13.36
CA PRO A 123 18.51 -7.49 -14.76
C PRO A 123 17.65 -8.33 -15.72
N GLY A 124 16.98 -7.66 -16.67
CA GLY A 124 16.15 -8.31 -17.69
C GLY A 124 14.76 -8.79 -17.21
N PHE A 125 14.41 -8.57 -15.95
CA PHE A 125 13.06 -8.87 -15.45
C PHE A 125 12.01 -7.94 -16.07
N GLY A 126 10.78 -8.42 -16.16
CA GLY A 126 9.62 -7.66 -16.59
C GLY A 126 9.51 -7.42 -18.10
N ALA A 127 10.46 -7.90 -18.91
CA ALA A 127 10.41 -7.78 -20.38
C ALA A 127 9.10 -8.36 -20.96
N ALA A 128 8.61 -9.46 -20.39
CA ALA A 128 7.38 -10.12 -20.82
C ALA A 128 6.10 -9.31 -20.53
N TYR A 129 6.14 -8.29 -19.67
CA TYR A 129 5.02 -7.38 -19.43
C TYR A 129 4.80 -6.36 -20.55
N GLN A 130 5.72 -6.24 -21.51
CA GLN A 130 5.57 -5.37 -22.69
C GLN A 130 5.14 -3.93 -22.33
N THR A 131 3.99 -3.47 -22.83
CA THR A 131 3.48 -2.10 -22.63
C THR A 131 3.14 -1.78 -21.17
N ILE A 132 2.93 -2.80 -20.33
CA ILE A 132 2.71 -2.63 -18.88
C ILE A 132 3.96 -2.89 -18.04
N ARG A 133 5.14 -3.00 -18.69
CA ARG A 133 6.42 -3.17 -18.00
C ARG A 133 6.71 -1.97 -17.11
N ASN A 134 6.99 -2.26 -15.85
CA ASN A 134 7.12 -1.28 -14.78
C ASN A 134 8.52 -1.35 -14.14
N GLY A 135 9.53 -1.21 -15.01
CA GLY A 135 10.93 -1.43 -14.66
C GLY A 135 11.34 -2.90 -14.81
N GLU A 136 12.34 -3.30 -14.03
CA GLU A 136 12.86 -4.67 -14.02
C GLU A 136 12.34 -5.45 -12.82
N TRP A 137 11.03 -5.36 -12.59
CA TRP A 137 10.31 -6.07 -11.55
C TRP A 137 9.50 -7.23 -12.15
N GLU A 138 9.46 -8.35 -11.44
CA GLU A 138 8.49 -9.44 -11.66
C GLU A 138 7.74 -9.78 -10.39
N TYR A 139 6.55 -10.37 -10.58
CA TYR A 139 5.57 -10.61 -9.54
C TYR A 139 5.07 -12.05 -9.59
N THR A 140 4.97 -12.68 -8.42
CA THR A 140 4.30 -13.97 -8.23
C THR A 140 3.62 -13.96 -6.86
N ALA A 141 2.49 -14.65 -6.71
CA ALA A 141 1.87 -14.85 -5.41
C ALA A 141 1.85 -16.34 -5.07
N TYR A 142 2.22 -16.67 -3.83
CA TYR A 142 2.34 -18.03 -3.35
C TYR A 142 1.41 -18.30 -2.17
N ARG A 143 1.06 -19.56 -1.99
CA ARG A 143 0.53 -20.09 -0.74
C ARG A 143 1.70 -20.36 0.23
N VAL A 144 1.36 -20.65 1.48
CA VAL A 144 2.32 -20.91 2.55
C VAL A 144 3.19 -22.15 2.26
N ASP A 145 2.66 -23.12 1.51
CA ASP A 145 3.39 -24.31 1.08
C ASP A 145 4.33 -24.09 -0.11
N GLY A 146 4.42 -22.85 -0.63
CA GLY A 146 5.24 -22.50 -1.79
C GLY A 146 4.58 -22.74 -3.15
N SER A 147 3.38 -23.34 -3.19
CA SER A 147 2.62 -23.45 -4.44
C SER A 147 2.13 -22.08 -4.91
N THR A 148 1.93 -21.90 -6.22
CA THR A 148 1.48 -20.61 -6.75
C THR A 148 -0.02 -20.40 -6.51
N GLN A 149 -0.36 -19.26 -5.92
CA GLN A 149 -1.72 -18.72 -5.88
C GLN A 149 -1.99 -17.90 -7.15
N THR A 150 -1.03 -17.06 -7.55
CA THR A 150 -1.02 -16.35 -8.83
C THR A 150 0.25 -16.76 -9.57
N ALA A 151 0.07 -17.58 -10.61
CA ALA A 151 1.17 -18.00 -11.46
C ALA A 151 1.79 -16.80 -12.22
N PRO A 152 3.05 -16.90 -12.66
CA PRO A 152 3.72 -15.85 -13.44
C PRO A 152 2.88 -15.38 -14.63
N ALA A 153 2.22 -16.30 -15.35
CA ALA A 153 1.41 -15.98 -16.52
C ALA A 153 0.17 -15.13 -16.20
N ALA A 154 -0.27 -15.09 -14.94
CA ALA A 154 -1.38 -14.27 -14.46
C ALA A 154 -0.91 -12.99 -13.75
N SER A 155 0.40 -12.73 -13.70
CA SER A 155 0.98 -11.62 -12.94
C SER A 155 0.89 -10.24 -13.62
N GLY A 156 0.39 -10.18 -14.86
CA GLY A 156 0.22 -8.91 -15.59
C GLY A 156 -0.66 -7.90 -14.84
N ALA A 157 -1.65 -8.36 -14.07
CA ALA A 157 -2.47 -7.49 -13.22
C ALA A 157 -1.63 -6.79 -12.12
N CYS A 158 -0.62 -7.46 -11.57
CA CYS A 158 0.31 -6.86 -10.63
C CYS A 158 1.14 -5.76 -11.31
N ALA A 159 1.69 -6.05 -12.49
CA ALA A 159 2.48 -5.07 -13.24
C ALA A 159 1.67 -3.82 -13.59
N ALA A 160 0.45 -4.01 -14.11
CA ALA A 160 -0.46 -2.93 -14.47
C ALA A 160 -0.88 -2.06 -13.26
N CYS A 161 -1.16 -2.67 -12.11
CA CYS A 161 -1.47 -1.92 -10.88
C CYS A 161 -0.26 -1.08 -10.41
N HIS A 162 0.93 -1.68 -10.41
CA HIS A 162 2.16 -1.01 -9.98
C HIS A 162 2.64 0.10 -10.94
N LEU A 163 2.19 0.13 -12.20
CA LEU A 163 2.44 1.26 -13.10
C LEU A 163 1.93 2.59 -12.54
N GLN A 164 0.83 2.58 -11.78
CA GLN A 164 0.20 3.77 -11.23
C GLN A 164 1.10 4.53 -10.25
N VAL A 165 2.09 3.86 -9.66
CA VAL A 165 3.11 4.48 -8.80
C VAL A 165 4.09 5.32 -9.61
N GLY A 166 4.40 4.90 -10.84
CA GLY A 166 5.38 5.53 -11.70
C GLY A 166 6.85 5.27 -11.32
N SER A 167 7.75 5.73 -12.19
CA SER A 167 9.19 5.59 -12.02
C SER A 167 9.77 6.31 -10.79
N PRO A 168 9.25 7.47 -10.30
CA PRO A 168 9.80 8.10 -9.10
C PRO A 168 9.68 7.23 -7.84
N GLY A 169 8.67 6.36 -7.78
CA GLY A 169 8.51 5.38 -6.69
C GLY A 169 9.17 4.03 -6.97
N ASP A 170 9.89 3.89 -8.09
CA ASP A 170 10.40 2.61 -8.62
C ASP A 170 9.31 1.54 -8.64
N TRP A 171 8.12 1.94 -9.11
CA TRP A 171 6.92 1.09 -9.23
C TRP A 171 6.63 0.26 -7.97
N THR A 172 6.92 0.81 -6.80
CA THR A 172 6.76 0.16 -5.51
C THR A 172 5.96 1.09 -4.61
N PHE A 173 4.81 0.61 -4.13
CA PHE A 173 4.03 1.34 -3.13
C PHE A 173 4.86 1.42 -1.84
N ARG A 174 5.53 2.56 -1.64
CA ARG A 174 6.25 2.87 -0.40
C ARG A 174 5.26 3.43 0.62
N ARG A 175 5.68 3.52 1.88
CA ARG A 175 4.82 3.84 3.04
C ARG A 175 3.88 5.04 2.84
N ARG A 176 4.32 6.09 2.12
CA ARG A 176 3.50 7.27 1.79
C ARG A 176 2.26 6.93 0.96
N SER A 177 2.30 5.88 0.14
CA SER A 177 1.19 5.42 -0.70
C SER A 177 0.07 4.73 0.10
N PHE A 178 0.33 4.27 1.33
CA PHE A 178 -0.67 3.61 2.19
C PHE A 178 -1.32 4.55 3.22
N ALA A 179 -0.85 5.79 3.34
CA ALA A 179 -1.34 6.75 4.32
C ALA A 179 -2.77 7.29 4.06
N GLY A 180 -3.38 6.97 2.91
CA GLY A 180 -4.66 7.55 2.47
C GLY A 180 -5.86 6.60 2.39
N ALA A 181 -5.73 5.29 2.67
CA ALA A 181 -6.78 4.32 2.35
C ALA A 181 -6.94 3.13 3.32
N ALA A 182 -6.52 3.24 4.58
CA ALA A 182 -6.68 2.17 5.57
C ALA A 182 -7.54 2.66 6.75
N THR A 183 -8.78 2.20 6.82
CA THR A 183 -9.79 2.63 7.80
C THR A 183 -9.94 1.66 8.95
N GLY A 184 -8.95 1.58 9.84
CA GLY A 184 -8.90 0.72 11.04
C GLY A 184 -7.53 0.04 11.10
N ALA A 185 -6.84 0.25 12.21
CA ALA A 185 -5.84 1.32 12.18
C ALA A 185 -4.51 0.87 11.58
N ALA A 186 -4.31 0.97 10.26
CA ALA A 186 -2.98 1.30 9.78
C ALA A 186 -2.55 2.59 10.50
N PRO A 187 -1.30 2.68 10.99
CA PRO A 187 -0.89 3.87 11.72
C PRO A 187 -1.02 5.05 10.76
N GLN A 188 -1.85 6.02 11.10
CA GLN A 188 -2.01 7.22 10.29
C GLN A 188 -0.64 7.90 10.12
N ALA A 189 0.27 7.81 11.10
CA ALA A 189 1.67 8.17 10.94
C ALA A 189 2.65 7.12 11.48
N THR A 190 3.80 6.96 10.83
CA THR A 190 4.86 6.06 11.26
C THR A 190 6.11 6.86 11.64
N MET A 191 6.82 6.45 12.68
CA MET A 191 8.16 6.96 12.98
C MET A 191 9.20 6.05 12.31
N ILE A 192 10.07 6.63 11.49
CA ILE A 192 11.18 5.93 10.83
C ILE A 192 12.25 6.93 10.41
N GLN A 193 13.53 6.54 10.50
CA GLN A 193 14.65 7.39 10.10
C GLN A 193 14.58 8.76 10.78
N TYR A 194 14.24 8.78 12.07
CA TYR A 194 14.07 10.00 12.85
C TYR A 194 13.07 10.99 12.22
N ALA A 195 11.96 10.49 11.65
CA ALA A 195 10.90 11.32 11.08
C ALA A 195 9.51 10.73 11.30
N PHE A 196 8.50 11.60 11.43
CA PHE A 196 7.09 11.22 11.30
C PHE A 196 6.72 11.16 9.81
N VAL A 197 6.10 10.07 9.39
CA VAL A 197 5.71 9.82 8.00
C VAL A 197 4.23 9.41 7.94
N PRO A 198 3.35 10.24 7.34
CA PRO A 198 3.63 11.57 6.83
C PRO A 198 3.93 12.57 7.97
N GLY A 199 4.66 13.64 7.65
CA GLY A 199 4.93 14.72 8.61
C GLY A 199 3.74 15.69 8.79
N ASN A 200 2.70 15.58 7.97
CA ASN A 200 1.45 16.30 8.14
C ASN A 200 0.28 15.33 7.94
N LEU A 201 -0.65 15.33 8.87
CA LEU A 201 -1.86 14.53 8.86
C LEU A 201 -3.08 15.43 8.83
N THR A 202 -4.09 15.07 8.03
CA THR A 202 -5.41 15.70 8.09
C THR A 202 -6.43 14.63 8.40
N VAL A 203 -7.20 14.81 9.48
CA VAL A 203 -8.18 13.84 9.98
C VAL A 203 -9.48 14.55 10.38
N LYS A 204 -10.57 13.80 10.50
CA LYS A 204 -11.84 14.35 11.02
C LYS A 204 -11.87 14.35 12.54
N LYS A 205 -12.68 15.22 13.12
CA LYS A 205 -12.98 15.24 14.55
C LYS A 205 -13.44 13.87 15.02
N GLY A 206 -12.94 13.45 16.18
CA GLY A 206 -13.20 12.13 16.75
C GLY A 206 -12.29 11.03 16.23
N THR A 207 -11.38 11.32 15.30
CA THR A 207 -10.42 10.33 14.79
C THR A 207 -9.45 9.91 15.88
N LEU A 208 -9.26 8.60 16.02
CA LEU A 208 -8.18 8.00 16.78
C LEU A 208 -6.94 7.90 15.88
N VAL A 209 -6.00 8.83 16.06
CA VAL A 209 -4.75 8.87 15.30
C VAL A 209 -3.77 7.89 15.95
N THR A 210 -3.33 6.91 15.18
CA THR A 210 -2.39 5.88 15.60
C THR A 210 -1.02 6.15 14.99
N TRP A 211 -0.01 6.15 15.84
CA TRP A 211 1.39 6.12 15.44
C TRP A 211 1.98 4.73 15.62
N TYR A 212 3.00 4.42 14.83
CA TYR A 212 3.77 3.19 14.92
C TYR A 212 5.25 3.52 14.88
N ASN A 213 6.03 2.96 15.80
CA ASN A 213 7.48 3.05 15.74
C ASN A 213 8.04 1.96 14.83
N ASN A 214 8.50 2.34 13.64
CA ASN A 214 9.27 1.46 12.75
C ASN A 214 10.75 1.81 12.70
N ASP A 215 11.22 2.64 13.63
CA ASP A 215 12.63 2.90 13.82
C ASP A 215 13.24 1.82 14.72
N GLU A 216 14.56 1.69 14.68
CA GLU A 216 15.29 0.81 15.61
C GLU A 216 15.56 1.52 16.94
N VAL A 217 15.36 2.84 16.98
CA VAL A 217 15.49 3.68 18.18
C VAL A 217 14.14 3.91 18.84
N GLU A 218 14.17 4.21 20.13
CA GLU A 218 12.99 4.55 20.92
C GLU A 218 12.47 5.94 20.59
N HIS A 219 11.16 6.13 20.64
CA HIS A 219 10.53 7.44 20.48
C HIS A 219 9.52 7.70 21.58
N GLN A 220 9.22 8.96 21.86
CA GLN A 220 8.12 9.32 22.73
C GLN A 220 7.41 10.53 22.13
N ILE A 221 6.14 10.35 21.78
CA ILE A 221 5.33 11.34 21.11
C ILE A 221 4.75 12.28 22.15
N PHE A 222 4.82 13.58 21.92
CA PHE A 222 4.14 14.57 22.73
C PHE A 222 3.56 15.70 21.89
N SER A 223 2.56 16.39 22.43
CA SER A 223 2.03 17.62 21.82
C SER A 223 2.02 18.75 22.85
N PRO A 224 2.71 19.88 22.61
CA PRO A 224 2.68 21.02 23.51
C PRO A 224 1.31 21.73 23.53
N VAL A 225 0.47 21.50 22.53
CA VAL A 225 -0.87 22.13 22.41
C VAL A 225 -1.87 21.46 23.35
N THR A 226 -1.84 20.13 23.41
CA THR A 226 -2.79 19.34 24.22
C THR A 226 -2.19 18.84 25.53
N GLY A 227 -0.86 18.82 25.64
CA GLY A 227 -0.13 18.30 26.79
C GLY A 227 -0.02 16.77 26.86
N PHE A 228 -0.50 16.02 25.86
CA PHE A 228 -0.40 14.56 25.90
C PHE A 228 1.05 14.09 25.69
N PHE A 229 1.36 12.93 26.28
CA PHE A 229 2.57 12.15 26.03
C PHE A 229 2.19 10.68 25.80
N SER A 230 2.88 10.03 24.87
CA SER A 230 2.89 8.58 24.80
C SER A 230 3.83 7.99 25.86
N PRO A 231 3.74 6.68 26.14
CA PRO A 231 4.86 5.93 26.70
C PRO A 231 6.10 6.04 25.81
N VAL A 232 7.26 5.63 26.33
CA VAL A 232 8.44 5.39 25.47
C VAL A 232 8.11 4.19 24.58
N MET A 233 8.17 4.41 23.28
CA MET A 233 7.82 3.46 22.23
C MET A 233 9.09 2.85 21.66
N GLY A 234 9.39 1.60 22.01
CA GLY A 234 10.40 0.79 21.33
C GLY A 234 9.99 0.41 19.90
N GLN A 235 10.87 -0.26 19.16
CA GLN A 235 10.57 -0.74 17.81
C GLN A 235 9.32 -1.65 17.82
N GLY A 236 8.42 -1.44 16.87
CA GLY A 236 7.19 -2.23 16.74
C GLY A 236 6.02 -1.77 17.60
N VAL A 237 6.22 -0.79 18.49
CA VAL A 237 5.17 -0.28 19.38
C VAL A 237 4.27 0.71 18.65
N SER A 238 2.97 0.65 18.93
CA SER A 238 1.99 1.64 18.48
C SER A 238 1.46 2.47 19.65
N PHE A 239 1.05 3.70 19.36
CA PHE A 239 0.39 4.60 20.31
C PHE A 239 -0.77 5.27 19.61
N ALA A 240 -1.90 5.45 20.29
CA ALA A 240 -3.08 6.09 19.71
C ALA A 240 -3.52 7.28 20.56
N GLN A 241 -3.79 8.42 19.91
CA GLN A 241 -4.39 9.60 20.52
C GLN A 241 -5.68 9.96 19.80
N LYS A 242 -6.75 10.16 20.56
CA LYS A 242 -8.01 10.66 20.02
C LYS A 242 -7.97 12.18 19.91
N PHE A 243 -8.40 12.70 18.76
CA PHE A 243 -8.51 14.13 18.51
C PHE A 243 -9.98 14.55 18.39
N ASP A 244 -10.55 15.01 19.49
CA ASP A 244 -11.97 15.39 19.61
C ASP A 244 -12.22 16.89 19.37
N GLN A 245 -11.19 17.67 19.07
CA GLN A 245 -11.28 19.11 18.84
C GLN A 245 -10.75 19.46 17.45
N VAL A 246 -11.50 20.27 16.71
CA VAL A 246 -11.07 20.85 15.44
C VAL A 246 -9.94 21.84 15.70
N GLY A 247 -8.91 21.81 14.86
CA GLY A 247 -7.73 22.66 15.03
C GLY A 247 -6.45 22.06 14.46
N GLU A 248 -5.34 22.76 14.65
CA GLU A 248 -4.01 22.26 14.32
C GLU A 248 -3.24 21.91 15.59
N PHE A 249 -2.65 20.72 15.60
CA PHE A 249 -1.91 20.18 16.72
C PHE A 249 -0.47 19.90 16.30
N ASP A 250 0.46 20.63 16.91
CA ASP A 250 1.88 20.32 16.79
C ASP A 250 2.18 19.04 17.58
N VAL A 251 2.89 18.11 16.95
CA VAL A 251 3.26 16.80 17.50
C VAL A 251 4.75 16.62 17.31
N ARG A 252 5.45 16.23 18.38
CA ARG A 252 6.91 16.15 18.43
C ARG A 252 7.36 14.83 19.04
N CYS A 253 8.61 14.45 18.78
CA CYS A 253 9.30 13.45 19.61
C CYS A 253 10.05 14.17 20.74
N SER A 254 9.85 13.76 22.00
CA SER A 254 10.59 14.32 23.14
C SER A 254 12.04 13.86 23.18
N LEU A 255 12.34 12.70 22.59
CA LEU A 255 13.69 12.11 22.56
C LEU A 255 14.55 12.66 21.41
N HIS A 256 13.91 13.18 20.35
CA HIS A 256 14.59 13.62 19.13
C HIS A 256 14.06 14.98 18.67
N ALA A 257 14.80 16.06 18.97
CA ALA A 257 14.34 17.45 18.78
C ALA A 257 13.95 17.83 17.33
N GLY A 258 14.49 17.12 16.33
CA GLY A 258 14.20 17.33 14.91
C GLY A 258 12.89 16.69 14.43
N MET A 259 12.31 15.77 15.20
CA MET A 259 11.11 15.05 14.80
C MET A 259 9.86 15.84 15.11
N ARG A 260 9.20 16.32 14.06
CA ARG A 260 7.97 17.10 14.13
C ARG A 260 6.94 16.60 13.13
N SER A 261 5.68 16.71 13.52
CA SER A 261 4.51 16.42 12.71
C SER A 261 3.42 17.42 13.03
N LYS A 262 2.53 17.71 12.07
CA LYS A 262 1.29 18.44 12.32
C LYS A 262 0.09 17.54 12.12
N VAL A 263 -0.88 17.60 13.03
CA VAL A 263 -2.20 16.98 12.84
C VAL A 263 -3.22 18.11 12.70
N THR A 264 -3.85 18.21 11.53
CA THR A 264 -4.97 19.12 11.26
C THR A 264 -6.27 18.34 11.40
N VAL A 265 -7.14 18.76 12.30
CA VAL A 265 -8.43 18.14 12.54
C VAL A 265 -9.51 19.03 11.94
N THR A 266 -10.27 18.49 11.01
CA THR A 266 -11.45 19.13 10.41
C THR A 266 -12.73 18.58 11.03
N GLU A 267 -13.87 19.19 10.75
CA GLU A 267 -15.17 18.57 11.06
C GLU A 267 -15.34 17.20 10.37
#